data_AF-A0A3P9CLS9-F1
#
_entry.id   AF-A0A3P9CLS9-F1
#
_cell.length_a   1.000
_cell.length_b   1.000
_cell.length_c   1.000
_cell.angle_alpha   90.00
_cell.angle_beta   90.00
_cell.angle_gamma   90.00
#
_symmetry.space_group_name_H-M   'P 1'
#
loop_
_entity.id
_entity.type
_entity.pdbx_description
1 polymer ?
#
loop_
_entity_poly.entity_id
_entity_poly.type
_entity_poly.pdbx_seq_one_letter_code
_entity_poly.pdbx_strand_id
1 'polypeptide(L)'
;NRLNAMLRLSLLVENSMTPSDILVENSMTPSDILVENSMTWSDAQSYCRQTYTDLSTITNTQDNSQVASMLSDTAGAWIGLYRKYWTWSNSSRASNLPWGPGQPDDSVNCATIVRSTGSFNSHNCDDQRPFLCSRGESVLCVSAQSGPPGLIRTLLAQHCRCFGWRCHLVFALSAVEYHFLFLFQHRNRK
;
A
#
# COMPACT_ATOMS: atom_id res chain seq x y z
N ASN A 1 -4.74 4.36 22.78
CA ASN A 1 -4.78 4.48 21.31
C ASN A 1 -6.24 4.44 20.86
N ARG A 2 -6.75 5.46 20.16
CA ARG A 2 -8.21 5.60 19.91
C ARG A 2 -8.83 4.42 19.13
N LEU A 3 -8.04 3.73 18.30
CA LEU A 3 -8.44 2.47 17.65
C LEU A 3 -8.65 1.31 18.63
N ASN A 4 -7.77 1.12 19.61
CA ASN A 4 -7.93 0.08 20.64
C ASN A 4 -9.18 0.32 21.51
N ALA A 5 -9.62 1.57 21.63
CA ALA A 5 -10.84 1.93 22.36
C ALA A 5 -12.11 1.68 21.53
N MET A 6 -12.08 1.98 20.22
CA MET A 6 -13.22 1.69 19.32
C MET A 6 -13.43 0.19 19.10
N LEU A 7 -12.34 -0.60 18.96
CA LEU A 7 -12.42 -2.07 18.89
C LEU A 7 -12.96 -2.71 20.17
N ARG A 8 -12.67 -2.12 21.34
CA ARG A 8 -13.21 -2.59 22.63
C ARG A 8 -14.72 -2.39 22.77
N LEU A 9 -15.32 -1.46 22.03
CA LEU A 9 -16.74 -1.13 22.15
C LEU A 9 -17.62 -1.96 21.20
N SER A 10 -17.11 -2.40 20.05
CA SER A 10 -17.88 -3.19 19.08
C SER A 10 -17.89 -4.71 19.35
N LEU A 11 -16.89 -5.24 20.07
CA LEU A 11 -16.74 -6.68 20.35
C LEU A 11 -17.46 -7.18 21.63
N LEU A 12 -18.14 -6.31 22.38
CA LEU A 12 -18.95 -6.71 23.54
C LEU A 12 -20.33 -7.28 23.17
N VAL A 13 -20.61 -7.43 21.87
CA VAL A 13 -21.83 -8.11 21.39
C VAL A 13 -21.53 -9.61 21.31
N GLU A 14 -22.22 -10.38 22.16
CA GLU A 14 -22.21 -11.85 22.30
C GLU A 14 -21.08 -12.50 23.14
N ASN A 15 -20.95 -12.09 24.40
CA ASN A 15 -20.68 -12.89 25.63
C ASN A 15 -19.85 -14.21 25.57
N SER A 16 -18.98 -14.42 24.59
CA SER A 16 -18.32 -15.72 24.35
C SER A 16 -16.83 -15.63 24.07
N MET A 17 -16.25 -14.43 24.07
CA MET A 17 -14.81 -14.22 23.89
C MET A 17 -14.25 -13.32 24.97
N THR A 18 -13.14 -13.72 25.59
CA THR A 18 -12.40 -12.85 26.50
C THR A 18 -11.38 -12.01 25.72
N PRO A 19 -11.01 -10.80 26.19
CA PRO A 19 -9.98 -9.99 25.53
C PRO A 19 -8.62 -10.70 25.35
N SER A 20 -8.35 -11.74 26.14
CA SER A 20 -7.16 -12.59 26.04
C SER A 20 -7.19 -13.60 24.90
N ASP A 21 -8.37 -13.90 24.34
CA ASP A 21 -8.52 -14.86 23.24
C ASP A 21 -8.31 -14.22 21.86
N ILE A 22 -8.10 -12.90 21.81
CA ILE A 22 -8.04 -12.14 20.55
C ILE A 22 -6.59 -11.73 20.27
N LEU A 23 -6.06 -12.20 19.15
CA LEU A 23 -4.79 -11.76 18.60
C LEU A 23 -5.06 -10.74 17.50
N VAL A 24 -4.65 -9.50 17.74
CA VAL A 24 -4.73 -8.43 16.76
C VAL A 24 -3.41 -8.37 15.99
N GLU A 25 -3.44 -8.75 14.73
CA GLU A 25 -2.33 -8.52 13.81
C GLU A 25 -2.62 -7.24 13.03
N ASN A 26 -1.87 -6.17 13.35
CA ASN A 26 -1.93 -4.92 12.61
C ASN A 26 -0.86 -4.97 11.52
N SER A 27 -1.27 -4.98 10.27
CA SER A 27 -0.37 -4.86 9.13
C SER A 27 -0.65 -3.57 8.39
N MET A 28 0.41 -2.84 8.03
CA MET A 28 0.29 -1.56 7.34
C MET A 28 0.49 -1.81 5.85
N THR A 29 -0.57 -1.73 5.06
CA THR A 29 -0.48 -1.83 3.59
C THR A 29 -0.31 -0.43 3.02
N PRO A 30 0.76 -0.14 2.26
CA PRO A 30 0.90 1.14 1.57
C PRO A 30 -0.16 1.23 0.47
N SER A 31 -0.96 2.30 0.46
CA SER A 31 -1.79 2.71 -0.67
C SER A 31 -1.27 4.02 -1.25
N ASP A 32 -1.27 4.14 -2.58
CA ASP A 32 -0.82 5.33 -3.29
C ASP A 32 -2.00 6.23 -3.66
N ILE A 33 -1.82 7.53 -3.44
CA ILE A 33 -2.83 8.57 -3.69
C ILE A 33 -2.23 9.62 -4.61
N LEU A 34 -2.83 9.80 -5.79
CA LEU A 34 -2.47 10.90 -6.69
C LEU A 34 -3.04 12.22 -6.18
N VAL A 35 -2.18 13.23 -6.12
CA VAL A 35 -2.56 14.63 -5.89
C VAL A 35 -2.25 15.39 -7.17
N GLU A 36 -3.28 15.94 -7.81
CA GLU A 36 -3.17 16.62 -9.11
C GLU A 36 -2.56 18.04 -9.01
N ASN A 37 -2.44 18.58 -7.80
CA ASN A 37 -1.79 19.88 -7.59
C ASN A 37 -0.32 19.84 -8.01
N SER A 38 0.10 20.83 -8.80
CA SER A 38 1.50 20.96 -9.20
C SER A 38 2.32 21.67 -8.12
N MET A 39 3.31 20.99 -7.57
CA MET A 39 4.21 21.51 -6.53
C MET A 39 5.67 21.14 -6.81
N THR A 40 6.61 21.84 -6.19
CA THR A 40 8.03 21.42 -6.16
C THR A 40 8.15 20.11 -5.39
N TRP A 41 9.24 19.36 -5.59
CA TRP A 41 9.42 18.07 -4.91
C TRP A 41 9.40 18.21 -3.38
N SER A 42 10.03 19.26 -2.84
CA SER A 42 10.08 19.51 -1.39
C SER A 42 8.72 19.90 -0.81
N ASP A 43 7.94 20.70 -1.54
CA ASP A 43 6.60 21.11 -1.13
C ASP A 43 5.63 19.92 -1.19
N ALA A 44 5.71 19.12 -2.24
CA ALA A 44 4.95 17.88 -2.40
C ALA A 44 5.24 16.90 -1.24
N GLN A 45 6.52 16.71 -0.88
CA GLN A 45 6.90 15.90 0.28
C GLN A 45 6.28 16.43 1.58
N SER A 46 6.40 17.73 1.79
CA SER A 46 5.86 18.38 2.99
C SER A 46 4.35 18.22 3.07
N TYR A 47 3.65 18.34 1.94
CA TYR A 47 2.22 18.11 1.84
C TYR A 47 1.85 16.65 2.17
N CYS A 48 2.55 15.68 1.59
CA CYS A 48 2.29 14.27 1.86
C CYS A 48 2.53 13.91 3.33
N ARG A 49 3.54 14.49 3.99
CA ARG A 49 3.80 14.26 5.43
C ARG A 49 2.79 14.95 6.35
N GLN A 50 2.19 16.05 5.90
CA GLN A 50 1.15 16.75 6.65
C GLN A 50 -0.22 16.06 6.54
N THR A 51 -0.52 15.48 5.37
CA THR A 51 -1.87 14.97 5.04
C THR A 51 -1.95 13.44 5.00
N TYR A 52 -0.82 12.77 4.72
CA TYR A 52 -0.69 11.31 4.53
C TYR A 52 0.52 10.79 5.33
N THR A 53 1.35 9.91 4.74
CA THR A 53 2.57 9.40 5.37
C THR A 53 3.83 10.06 4.82
N ASP A 54 4.11 9.88 3.53
CA ASP A 54 5.25 10.52 2.81
C ASP A 54 4.93 10.49 1.30
N LEU A 55 5.82 10.99 0.44
CA LEU A 55 5.78 10.67 -0.99
C LEU A 55 5.84 9.14 -1.20
N SER A 56 5.28 8.68 -2.31
CA SER A 56 5.20 7.27 -2.65
C SER A 56 6.59 6.64 -2.81
N THR A 57 6.75 5.47 -2.20
CA THR A 57 7.94 4.64 -2.32
C THR A 57 7.59 3.40 -3.13
N ILE A 58 8.13 3.30 -4.33
CA ILE A 58 7.76 2.26 -5.28
C ILE A 58 8.84 1.18 -5.28
N THR A 59 8.54 0.02 -4.68
CA THR A 59 9.55 -0.98 -4.33
C THR A 59 9.59 -2.20 -5.25
N ASN A 60 8.58 -2.39 -6.09
CA ASN A 60 8.51 -3.52 -7.01
C ASN A 60 7.89 -3.14 -8.36
N THR A 61 8.18 -3.92 -9.40
CA THR A 61 7.73 -3.65 -10.78
C THR A 61 6.23 -3.82 -10.97
N GLN A 62 5.55 -4.64 -10.16
CA GLN A 62 4.11 -4.84 -10.22
C GLN A 62 3.39 -3.56 -9.75
N ASP A 63 3.88 -2.94 -8.67
CA ASP A 63 3.42 -1.67 -8.11
C ASP A 63 3.55 -0.56 -9.16
N ASN A 64 4.66 -0.50 -9.91
CA ASN A 64 4.88 0.53 -10.94
C ASN A 64 3.70 0.63 -11.92
N SER A 65 3.22 -0.52 -12.42
CA SER A 65 2.15 -0.55 -13.44
C SER A 65 0.81 -0.10 -12.87
N GLN A 66 0.52 -0.47 -11.61
CA GLN A 66 -0.70 -0.07 -10.92
C GLN A 66 -0.68 1.42 -10.60
N VAL A 67 0.44 1.92 -10.07
CA VAL A 67 0.64 3.33 -9.72
C VAL A 67 0.62 4.20 -10.99
N ALA A 68 1.28 3.77 -12.06
CA ALA A 68 1.27 4.47 -13.34
C ALA A 68 -0.15 4.61 -13.91
N SER A 69 -1.01 3.61 -13.73
CA SER A 69 -2.40 3.65 -14.19
C SER A 69 -3.25 4.73 -13.52
N MET A 70 -2.85 5.19 -12.32
CA MET A 70 -3.53 6.27 -11.58
C MET A 70 -3.27 7.65 -12.18
N LEU A 71 -2.15 7.84 -12.89
CA LEU A 71 -1.73 9.13 -13.42
C LEU A 71 -2.62 9.60 -14.56
N SER A 72 -2.88 10.90 -14.70
CA SER A 72 -3.36 11.48 -15.97
C SER A 72 -2.24 11.46 -17.03
N ASP A 73 -2.56 11.62 -18.33
CA ASP A 73 -1.62 11.63 -19.47
C ASP A 73 -0.51 12.71 -19.41
N THR A 74 -0.49 13.50 -18.33
CA THR A 74 0.53 14.47 -17.94
C THR A 74 1.94 13.88 -17.78
N ALA A 75 2.95 14.75 -17.82
CA ALA A 75 4.40 14.53 -17.87
C ALA A 75 5.06 13.82 -16.65
N GLY A 76 4.37 12.86 -16.04
CA GLY A 76 4.81 12.11 -14.85
C GLY A 76 4.51 12.83 -13.53
N ALA A 77 4.48 12.07 -12.44
CA ALA A 77 4.22 12.57 -11.08
C ALA A 77 5.41 12.34 -10.15
N TRP A 78 5.65 13.25 -9.21
CA TRP A 78 6.70 13.10 -8.21
C TRP A 78 6.50 11.85 -7.36
N ILE A 79 7.61 11.16 -7.10
CA ILE A 79 7.72 10.04 -6.17
C ILE A 79 8.79 10.36 -5.12
N GLY A 80 8.85 9.59 -4.04
CA GLY A 80 9.74 9.83 -2.90
C GLY A 80 11.23 9.62 -3.19
N LEU A 81 11.62 9.37 -4.43
CA LEU A 81 12.97 9.07 -4.83
C LEU A 81 13.74 10.35 -5.19
N TYR A 82 14.86 10.59 -4.51
CA TYR A 82 15.69 11.78 -4.70
C TYR A 82 17.20 11.49 -4.53
N ARG A 83 18.04 12.37 -5.05
CA ARG A 83 19.49 12.17 -5.15
C ARG A 83 20.26 12.85 -4.01
N LYS A 84 20.62 12.02 -3.03
CA LYS A 84 21.96 12.04 -2.40
C LYS A 84 22.73 10.76 -2.72
N TYR A 85 22.00 9.64 -2.85
CA TYR A 85 22.42 8.34 -3.42
C TYR A 85 21.23 7.58 -4.04
N TRP A 86 20.31 8.28 -4.70
CA TRP A 86 18.99 7.76 -5.12
C TRP A 86 18.29 7.03 -3.97
N THR A 87 17.93 7.79 -2.93
CA THR A 87 17.32 7.29 -1.70
C THR A 87 15.85 7.63 -1.65
N TRP A 88 15.05 6.76 -1.03
CA TRP A 88 13.65 7.05 -0.76
C TRP A 88 13.50 8.02 0.42
N SER A 89 12.51 8.91 0.35
CA SER A 89 12.18 9.90 1.38
C SER A 89 11.79 9.27 2.71
N ASN A 90 11.20 8.07 2.66
CA ASN A 90 10.87 7.26 3.83
C ASN A 90 12.06 6.46 4.39
N SER A 91 13.29 6.74 3.94
CA SER A 91 14.53 6.04 4.32
C SER A 91 14.62 4.56 3.90
N SER A 92 13.72 4.08 3.03
CA SER A 92 13.82 2.73 2.49
C SER A 92 15.01 2.58 1.54
N ARG A 93 15.51 1.34 1.43
CA ARG A 93 16.60 1.02 0.51
C ARG A 93 16.11 1.10 -0.93
N ALA A 94 16.83 1.82 -1.78
CA ALA A 94 16.63 1.80 -3.21
C ALA A 94 17.51 0.71 -3.86
N SER A 95 16.90 -0.12 -4.70
CA SER A 95 17.59 -1.14 -5.49
C SER A 95 16.79 -1.44 -6.75
N ASN A 96 17.48 -1.72 -7.85
CA ASN A 96 16.87 -2.10 -9.14
C ASN A 96 15.82 -1.10 -9.63
N LEU A 97 16.17 0.18 -9.63
CA LEU A 97 15.26 1.26 -10.04
C LEU A 97 15.00 1.19 -11.56
N PRO A 98 13.72 1.19 -11.99
CA PRO A 98 13.28 1.05 -13.38
C PRO A 98 13.45 2.36 -14.18
N TRP A 99 14.68 2.84 -14.34
CA TRP A 99 14.94 4.09 -15.08
C TRP A 99 14.52 3.99 -16.55
N GLY A 100 14.00 5.10 -17.09
CA GLY A 100 13.75 5.26 -18.51
C GLY A 100 15.05 5.33 -19.34
N PRO A 101 14.96 5.22 -20.67
CA PRO A 101 16.13 5.37 -21.54
C PRO A 101 16.83 6.71 -21.32
N GLY A 102 18.15 6.68 -21.09
CA GLY A 102 18.95 7.90 -20.86
C GLY A 102 18.76 8.53 -19.48
N GLN A 103 18.16 7.81 -18.52
CA GLN A 103 17.98 8.26 -17.14
C GLN A 103 18.79 7.39 -16.16
N PRO A 104 19.16 7.92 -14.98
CA PRO A 104 18.98 9.32 -14.56
C PRO A 104 19.92 10.29 -15.27
N ASP A 105 19.52 11.55 -15.35
CA ASP A 105 20.35 12.67 -15.76
C ASP A 105 21.20 13.15 -14.57
N ASP A 106 22.50 13.30 -14.81
CA ASP A 106 23.48 13.66 -13.78
C ASP A 106 23.37 15.10 -13.26
N SER A 107 22.57 15.96 -13.90
CA SER A 107 22.38 17.36 -13.51
C SER A 107 21.17 17.59 -12.59
N VAL A 108 20.33 16.57 -12.41
CA VAL A 108 19.06 16.69 -11.69
C VAL A 108 18.90 15.62 -10.61
N ASN A 109 18.00 15.87 -9.65
CA ASN A 109 18.04 15.18 -8.36
C ASN A 109 16.70 14.61 -7.88
N CYS A 110 15.59 14.83 -8.57
CA CYS A 110 14.27 14.36 -8.12
C CYS A 110 13.61 13.48 -9.18
N ALA A 111 12.94 12.42 -8.77
CA ALA A 111 12.38 11.44 -9.72
C ALA A 111 10.86 11.53 -9.84
N THR A 112 10.37 11.26 -11.04
CA THR A 112 8.96 11.04 -11.36
C THR A 112 8.74 9.60 -11.86
N ILE A 113 7.51 9.12 -11.78
CA ILE A 113 7.06 7.92 -12.52
C ILE A 113 6.25 8.34 -13.75
N VAL A 114 6.50 7.67 -14.87
CA VAL A 114 5.87 7.92 -16.17
C VAL A 114 4.70 6.96 -16.40
N ARG A 115 3.53 7.50 -16.77
CA ARG A 115 2.30 6.70 -17.02
C ARG A 115 2.48 5.63 -18.09
N SER A 116 3.05 5.98 -19.24
CA SER A 116 3.08 5.11 -20.42
C SER A 116 3.97 3.87 -20.27
N THR A 117 5.04 3.97 -19.47
CA THR A 117 6.07 2.93 -19.34
C THR A 117 6.19 2.39 -17.92
N GLY A 118 5.67 3.09 -16.92
CA GLY A 118 5.93 2.80 -15.51
C GLY A 118 7.40 3.02 -15.11
N SER A 119 8.21 3.64 -15.98
CA SER A 119 9.63 3.91 -15.73
C SER A 119 9.83 5.21 -14.95
N PHE A 120 11.00 5.35 -14.33
CA PHE A 120 11.37 6.56 -13.62
C PHE A 120 12.16 7.51 -14.51
N ASN A 121 11.89 8.80 -14.38
CA ASN A 121 12.67 9.87 -15.00
C ASN A 121 13.15 10.83 -13.90
N SER A 122 14.34 11.40 -14.09
CA SER A 122 14.86 12.43 -13.20
C SER A 122 14.60 13.83 -13.77
N HIS A 123 14.31 14.77 -12.88
CA HIS A 123 13.88 16.13 -13.18
C HIS A 123 14.42 17.10 -12.13
N ASN A 124 14.43 18.39 -12.49
CA ASN A 124 14.78 19.44 -11.55
C ASN A 124 13.75 19.46 -10.41
N CYS A 125 14.22 19.44 -9.17
CA CYS A 125 13.36 19.38 -7.98
C CYS A 125 12.44 20.60 -7.84
N ASP A 126 12.78 21.71 -8.49
CA ASP A 126 11.99 22.95 -8.51
C ASP A 126 10.89 22.93 -9.58
N ASP A 127 10.83 21.91 -10.44
CA ASP A 127 9.74 21.75 -11.39
C ASP A 127 8.40 21.57 -10.63
N GLN A 128 7.33 22.18 -11.14
CA GLN A 128 6.00 21.98 -10.58
C GLN A 128 5.31 20.79 -11.26
N ARG A 129 4.99 19.75 -10.49
CA ARG A 129 4.34 18.53 -11.00
C ARG A 129 3.32 17.97 -10.02
N PRO A 130 2.31 17.23 -10.51
CA PRO A 130 1.49 16.39 -9.65
C PRO A 130 2.37 15.37 -8.93
N PHE A 131 1.86 14.78 -7.85
CA PHE A 131 2.67 13.93 -6.99
C PHE A 131 1.87 12.80 -6.34
N LEU A 132 2.57 11.71 -6.03
CA LEU A 132 2.00 10.53 -5.39
C LEU A 132 2.36 10.53 -3.92
N CYS A 133 1.36 10.50 -3.04
CA CYS A 133 1.55 10.27 -1.61
C CYS A 133 1.32 8.80 -1.27
N SER A 134 2.13 8.26 -0.37
CA SER A 134 1.85 7.00 0.31
C SER A 134 0.98 7.27 1.53
N ARG A 135 -0.01 6.39 1.72
CA ARG A 135 -0.82 6.30 2.93
C ARG A 135 -0.67 4.89 3.46
N GLY A 136 -0.25 4.75 4.72
CA GLY A 136 -0.39 3.47 5.40
C GLY A 136 -1.84 3.24 5.78
N GLU A 137 -2.46 2.21 5.21
CA GLU A 137 -3.72 1.69 5.72
C GLU A 137 -3.44 0.62 6.77
N SER A 138 -3.95 0.81 7.97
CA SER A 138 -3.93 -0.23 9.00
C SER A 138 -4.96 -1.28 8.64
N VAL A 139 -4.51 -2.40 8.09
CA VAL A 139 -5.34 -3.59 7.94
C VAL A 139 -5.28 -4.36 9.25
N LEU A 140 -6.43 -4.37 9.92
CA LEU A 140 -6.65 -5.12 11.14
C LEU A 140 -7.11 -6.53 10.78
N CYS A 141 -6.25 -7.54 10.92
CA CYS A 141 -6.69 -8.92 10.92
C CYS A 141 -6.89 -9.37 12.37
N VAL A 142 -8.10 -9.85 12.68
CA VAL A 142 -8.46 -10.37 14.00
C VAL A 142 -8.38 -11.89 13.95
N SER A 143 -7.43 -12.48 14.65
CA SER A 143 -7.40 -13.92 14.92
C SER A 143 -7.99 -14.20 16.30
N ALA A 144 -8.67 -15.34 16.47
CA ALA A 144 -9.18 -15.77 17.77
C ALA A 144 -8.56 -17.11 18.15
N GLN A 145 -8.12 -17.26 19.40
CA GLN A 145 -7.47 -18.47 19.89
C GLN A 145 -8.48 -19.60 20.18
N SER A 146 -9.75 -19.25 20.45
CA SER A 146 -10.86 -20.19 20.69
C SER A 146 -12.24 -19.50 20.48
N GLY A 147 -13.32 -20.28 20.22
CA GLY A 147 -14.70 -19.77 20.11
C GLY A 147 -15.66 -20.68 19.31
N PRO A 148 -16.89 -20.23 18.99
CA PRO A 148 -17.77 -20.86 18.01
C PRO A 148 -17.35 -20.51 16.56
N PRO A 149 -17.21 -21.48 15.62
CA PRO A 149 -16.72 -21.24 14.25
C PRO A 149 -17.49 -20.20 13.41
N GLY A 150 -18.69 -19.82 13.85
CA GLY A 150 -19.57 -18.88 13.15
C GLY A 150 -19.22 -17.39 13.34
N LEU A 151 -18.55 -17.01 14.44
CA LEU A 151 -18.34 -15.60 14.80
C LEU A 151 -17.20 -14.90 14.04
N ILE A 152 -16.16 -15.65 13.62
CA ILE A 152 -15.02 -15.09 12.87
C ILE A 152 -15.43 -14.65 11.46
N ARG A 153 -16.43 -15.29 10.86
CA ARG A 153 -16.90 -14.97 9.50
C ARG A 153 -17.42 -13.54 9.38
N THR A 154 -17.83 -12.90 10.46
CA THR A 154 -18.45 -11.57 10.45
C THR A 154 -17.43 -10.42 10.57
N LEU A 155 -16.19 -10.70 10.98
CA LEU A 155 -15.13 -9.68 11.16
C LEU A 155 -14.21 -9.50 9.93
N LEU A 156 -14.57 -10.09 8.78
CA LEU A 156 -13.76 -10.06 7.57
C LEU A 156 -13.65 -8.63 7.02
N ALA A 157 -12.49 -7.99 7.25
CA ALA A 157 -11.99 -6.98 6.32
C ALA A 157 -11.69 -7.69 4.99
N GLN A 158 -11.99 -7.01 3.87
CA GLN A 158 -11.86 -7.50 2.48
C GLN A 158 -10.48 -8.07 2.09
N HIS A 159 -9.47 -8.00 2.97
CA HIS A 159 -8.08 -8.41 2.73
C HIS A 159 -7.55 -9.52 3.68
N CYS A 160 -8.38 -10.07 4.58
CA CYS A 160 -7.97 -11.18 5.45
C CYS A 160 -8.67 -12.48 5.01
N ARG A 161 -7.94 -13.61 5.01
CA ARG A 161 -8.56 -14.95 4.93
C ARG A 161 -8.28 -15.72 6.21
N CYS A 162 -9.32 -16.36 6.73
CA CYS A 162 -9.22 -17.19 7.93
C CYS A 162 -9.32 -18.67 7.56
N PHE A 163 -8.41 -19.48 8.10
CA PHE A 163 -8.46 -20.93 8.03
C PHE A 163 -8.68 -21.48 9.45
N GLY A 164 -9.95 -21.67 9.81
CA GLY A 164 -10.35 -21.92 11.19
C GLY A 164 -10.14 -20.68 12.07
N TRP A 165 -9.34 -20.82 13.12
CA TRP A 165 -9.05 -19.81 14.16
C TRP A 165 -7.96 -18.80 13.76
N ARG A 166 -7.18 -19.12 12.73
CA ARG A 166 -6.05 -18.31 12.28
C ARG A 166 -6.46 -17.50 11.07
N CYS A 167 -6.38 -16.18 11.18
CA CYS A 167 -6.56 -15.25 10.08
C CYS A 167 -5.20 -14.76 9.60
N HIS A 168 -5.01 -14.75 8.29
CA HIS A 168 -3.82 -14.24 7.64
C HIS A 168 -4.21 -13.13 6.68
N LEU A 169 -3.35 -12.12 6.55
CA LEU A 169 -3.43 -11.18 5.46
C LEU A 169 -3.24 -11.95 4.15
N VAL A 170 -4.14 -11.76 3.20
CA VAL A 170 -3.93 -12.24 1.84
C VAL A 170 -3.57 -11.04 1.01
N PHE A 171 -2.26 -10.90 0.74
CA PHE A 171 -1.77 -9.95 -0.25
C PHE A 171 -2.52 -10.20 -1.55
N ALA A 172 -3.16 -9.15 -2.08
CA ALA A 172 -3.95 -9.21 -3.29
C ALA A 172 -3.05 -9.63 -4.48
N LEU A 173 -2.97 -10.92 -4.74
CA LEU A 173 -2.71 -11.40 -6.09
C LEU A 173 -3.98 -11.10 -6.89
N SER A 174 -3.78 -10.48 -8.04
CA SER A 174 -4.82 -9.94 -8.93
C SER A 174 -6.06 -10.83 -9.07
N ALA A 175 -7.22 -10.21 -9.34
CA ALA A 175 -8.54 -10.84 -9.45
C ALA A 175 -8.62 -12.10 -10.35
N VAL A 176 -7.60 -12.37 -11.16
CA VAL A 176 -7.52 -13.49 -12.09
C VAL A 176 -7.25 -14.84 -11.38
N GLU A 177 -6.58 -14.85 -10.22
CA GLU A 177 -6.30 -16.10 -9.48
C GLU A 177 -7.47 -16.60 -8.64
N TYR A 178 -8.46 -15.74 -8.36
CA TYR A 178 -9.64 -16.08 -7.58
C TYR A 178 -10.48 -17.19 -8.23
N HIS A 179 -10.56 -17.22 -9.55
CA HIS A 179 -11.37 -18.22 -10.27
C HIS A 179 -10.73 -19.62 -10.24
N PHE A 180 -9.40 -19.69 -10.29
CA PHE A 180 -8.67 -20.96 -10.28
C PHE A 180 -8.70 -21.64 -8.91
N LEU A 181 -8.59 -20.89 -7.81
CA LEU A 181 -8.69 -21.46 -6.46
C LEU A 181 -10.11 -21.95 -6.12
N PHE A 182 -11.15 -21.27 -6.63
CA PHE A 182 -12.55 -21.70 -6.41
C PHE A 182 -12.85 -23.03 -7.11
N LEU A 183 -12.30 -23.23 -8.33
CA LEU A 183 -12.44 -24.48 -9.06
C LEU A 183 -11.61 -25.63 -8.44
N PHE A 184 -10.45 -25.33 -7.86
CA PHE A 184 -9.60 -26.35 -7.23
C PHE A 184 -10.21 -26.90 -5.93
N GLN A 185 -10.85 -26.05 -5.11
CA GLN A 185 -11.53 -26.51 -3.89
C GLN A 185 -12.82 -27.31 -4.17
N HIS A 186 -13.54 -27.00 -5.26
CA HIS A 186 -14.74 -27.78 -5.62
C HIS A 186 -14.41 -29.16 -6.20
N ARG A 187 -13.23 -29.33 -6.81
CA ARG A 187 -12.81 -30.60 -7.41
C ARG A 187 -12.24 -31.61 -6.41
N ASN A 188 -11.77 -31.17 -5.24
CA ASN A 188 -11.29 -32.03 -4.14
C ASN A 188 -12.38 -32.33 -3.07
N ARG A 189 -13.65 -32.00 -3.34
CA ARG A 189 -14.81 -32.38 -2.52
C ARG A 189 -15.72 -33.41 -3.22
N LYS A 190 -15.16 -34.26 -4.07
CA LYS A 190 -15.76 -35.51 -4.52
C LYS A 190 -14.79 -36.65 -4.31
#